data_AF-A0A9E1HXE8-F1
#
_entry.id   AF-A0A9E1HXE8-F1
#
_cell.length_a   1.000
_cell.length_b   1.000
_cell.length_c   1.000
_cell.angle_alpha   90.00
_cell.angle_beta   90.00
_cell.angle_gamma   90.00
#
_symmetry.space_group_name_H-M   'P 1'
#
loop_
_entity.id
_entity.type
_entity.pdbx_description
1 polymer ?
#
loop_
_entity_poly.entity_id
_entity_poly.type
_entity_poly.pdbx_seq_one_letter_code
_entity_poly.pdbx_strand_id
1 'polypeptide(L)'
;MAKLKYDKTEETLSAQKDFEAAKDRLDEIEAQKPGDYKPSQEVNDAKQNAQSAADKLQQIENQKPGAYESQYSNQIDELLNSILNREDFTYDINADPLYNQYREQYVREGNNAMRDTMGQAAGLTGGYGSSYSGIAGSQAYDSYLQKLNDKVPELYQLAYQKYRDEGDDLYNQLGVVQGLEQDAYGRYRDTVSDWQGDRDYYAGRYDAALNQSNYLSEQDYQRYQNIMNQYNTDREYYAGRVDAAGNRYDTRSELDHAYAQLAQNMSQFNQQMALENKKLEETIRANKAQEALSRARLSRSSSSGSSVSSSVNQALKNAANVVAAGSLGTSAKNAAKAASNLATKAYVNQAKERVVLGSKNQAYNYIKGLNVSASVKREIALQAGLGPVSF
;
A
#
# COMPACT_ATOMS: atom_id res chain seq x y z
N MET A 1 -71.46 -9.14 16.51
CA MET A 1 -70.43 -8.44 15.70
C MET A 1 -69.28 -9.40 15.46
N ALA A 2 -69.22 -10.05 14.30
CA ALA A 2 -68.07 -10.86 13.93
C ALA A 2 -67.01 -9.92 13.34
N LYS A 3 -65.86 -9.80 14.00
CA LYS A 3 -64.69 -9.13 13.42
C LYS A 3 -64.22 -10.02 12.25
N LEU A 4 -64.37 -9.56 11.01
CA LEU A 4 -63.65 -10.16 9.88
C LEU A 4 -62.16 -10.07 10.23
N LYS A 5 -61.53 -11.21 10.50
CA LYS A 5 -60.06 -11.27 10.58
C LYS A 5 -59.55 -11.05 9.16
N TYR A 6 -58.69 -10.06 9.02
CA TYR A 6 -57.93 -9.78 7.82
C TYR A 6 -56.84 -10.85 7.69
N ASP A 7 -56.96 -11.75 6.72
CA ASP A 7 -55.86 -12.65 6.33
C ASP A 7 -55.17 -12.04 5.10
N LYS A 8 -53.84 -11.95 5.18
CA LYS A 8 -52.97 -11.52 4.07
C LYS A 8 -53.19 -12.42 2.85
N THR A 9 -53.22 -11.85 1.65
CA THR A 9 -53.28 -12.64 0.41
C THR A 9 -52.01 -13.51 0.24
N GLU A 10 -52.10 -14.60 -0.50
CA GLU A 10 -50.93 -15.46 -0.78
C GLU A 10 -49.78 -14.68 -1.43
N GLU A 11 -50.11 -13.68 -2.27
CA GLU A 11 -49.14 -12.81 -2.93
C GLU A 11 -48.45 -11.83 -1.95
N THR A 12 -49.12 -11.32 -0.90
CA THR A 12 -48.44 -10.53 0.15
C THR A 12 -47.54 -11.38 1.02
N LEU A 13 -47.97 -12.60 1.34
CA LEU A 13 -47.16 -13.57 2.10
C LEU A 13 -45.91 -13.99 1.31
N SER A 14 -46.02 -14.18 -0.01
CA SER A 14 -44.88 -14.43 -0.88
C SER A 14 -43.92 -13.25 -0.91
N ALA A 15 -44.43 -12.03 -1.11
CA ALA A 15 -43.59 -10.82 -1.14
C ALA A 15 -42.89 -10.57 0.21
N GLN A 16 -43.56 -10.89 1.32
CA GLN A 16 -42.95 -10.81 2.66
C GLN A 16 -41.78 -11.78 2.80
N LYS A 17 -41.95 -13.04 2.39
CA LYS A 17 -40.88 -14.05 2.43
C LYS A 17 -39.70 -13.65 1.55
N ASP A 18 -39.96 -13.09 0.37
CA ASP A 18 -38.91 -12.62 -0.53
C ASP A 18 -38.11 -11.45 0.08
N PHE A 19 -38.78 -10.55 0.79
CA PHE A 19 -38.14 -9.46 1.51
C PHE A 19 -37.28 -9.95 2.69
N GLU A 20 -37.83 -10.83 3.52
CA GLU A 20 -37.12 -11.45 4.64
C GLU A 20 -35.89 -12.23 4.14
N ALA A 21 -36.04 -13.05 3.10
CA ALA A 21 -34.93 -13.78 2.50
C ALA A 21 -33.86 -12.86 1.88
N ALA A 22 -34.25 -11.74 1.26
CA ALA A 22 -33.30 -10.76 0.77
C ALA A 22 -32.51 -10.11 1.91
N LYS A 23 -33.17 -9.82 3.02
CA LYS A 23 -32.55 -9.21 4.20
C LYS A 23 -31.58 -10.19 4.89
N ASP A 24 -31.99 -11.43 5.12
CA ASP A 24 -31.12 -12.47 5.67
C ASP A 24 -29.85 -12.63 4.83
N ARG A 25 -29.99 -12.55 3.49
CA ARG A 25 -28.85 -12.64 2.58
C ARG A 25 -27.92 -11.43 2.65
N LEU A 26 -28.45 -10.22 2.86
CA LEU A 26 -27.63 -9.03 3.09
C LEU A 26 -26.88 -9.14 4.42
N ASP A 27 -27.55 -9.57 5.49
CA ASP A 27 -26.96 -9.77 6.81
C ASP A 27 -25.83 -10.82 6.74
N GLU A 28 -26.00 -11.90 5.97
CA GLU A 28 -24.95 -12.90 5.69
C GLU A 28 -23.72 -12.28 5.02
N ILE A 29 -23.90 -11.40 4.03
CA ILE A 29 -22.79 -10.72 3.35
C ILE A 29 -22.12 -9.74 4.30
N GLU A 30 -22.87 -8.93 5.04
CA GLU A 30 -22.33 -7.96 5.99
C GLU A 30 -21.53 -8.63 7.11
N ALA A 31 -21.95 -9.82 7.55
CA ALA A 31 -21.19 -10.65 8.50
C ALA A 31 -19.85 -11.16 7.94
N GLN A 32 -19.72 -11.28 6.62
CA GLN A 32 -18.49 -11.69 5.93
C GLN A 32 -17.55 -10.51 5.59
N LYS A 33 -17.76 -9.34 6.20
CA LYS A 33 -16.89 -8.18 6.00
C LYS A 33 -15.42 -8.58 6.23
N PRO A 34 -14.54 -8.37 5.23
CA PRO A 34 -13.13 -8.64 5.42
C PRO A 34 -12.57 -7.76 6.55
N GLY A 35 -11.67 -8.32 7.36
CA GLY A 35 -11.00 -7.57 8.43
C GLY A 35 -10.02 -6.54 7.88
N ASP A 36 -9.33 -5.81 8.76
CA ASP A 36 -8.28 -4.88 8.33
C ASP A 36 -7.12 -5.61 7.65
N TYR A 37 -6.45 -4.92 6.71
CA TYR A 37 -5.28 -5.45 6.02
C TYR A 37 -4.21 -5.92 7.00
N LYS A 38 -3.79 -7.18 6.84
CA LYS A 38 -2.65 -7.77 7.54
C LYS A 38 -1.73 -8.37 6.50
N PRO A 39 -0.45 -7.96 6.44
CA PRO A 39 0.51 -8.54 5.52
C PRO A 39 0.57 -10.06 5.69
N SER A 40 0.59 -10.77 4.58
CA SER A 40 0.78 -12.22 4.59
C SER A 40 2.14 -12.62 5.17
N GLN A 41 2.26 -13.89 5.55
CA GLN A 41 3.51 -14.43 6.07
C GLN A 41 4.66 -14.26 5.07
N GLU A 42 4.40 -14.45 3.78
CA GLU A 42 5.38 -14.28 2.71
C GLU A 42 5.93 -12.84 2.65
N VAL A 43 5.06 -11.84 2.83
CA VAL A 43 5.48 -10.44 2.93
C VAL A 43 6.34 -10.20 4.18
N ASN A 44 5.96 -10.77 5.32
CA ASN A 44 6.72 -10.60 6.56
C ASN A 44 8.10 -11.28 6.46
N ASP A 45 8.17 -12.48 5.90
CA ASP A 45 9.41 -13.23 5.68
C ASP A 45 10.33 -12.47 4.70
N ALA A 46 9.77 -11.90 3.62
CA ALA A 46 10.52 -11.09 2.67
C ALA A 46 11.07 -9.80 3.30
N LYS A 47 10.27 -9.12 4.14
CA LYS A 47 10.73 -7.96 4.92
C LYS A 47 11.86 -8.33 5.87
N GLN A 48 11.75 -9.46 6.55
CA GLN A 48 12.80 -9.94 7.46
C GLN A 48 14.09 -10.30 6.69
N ASN A 49 13.97 -10.89 5.50
CA ASN A 49 15.11 -11.17 4.63
C ASN A 49 15.80 -9.87 4.16
N ALA A 50 15.01 -8.86 3.75
CA ALA A 50 15.54 -7.55 3.40
C ALA A 50 16.27 -6.89 4.58
N GLN A 51 15.71 -6.98 5.79
CA GLN A 51 16.37 -6.49 7.00
C GLN A 51 17.68 -7.23 7.28
N SER A 52 17.67 -8.56 7.18
CA SER A 52 18.86 -9.38 7.41
C SER A 52 19.97 -9.08 6.39
N ALA A 53 19.59 -8.80 5.14
CA ALA A 53 20.53 -8.35 4.11
C ALA A 53 21.08 -6.95 4.39
N ALA A 54 20.25 -6.03 4.89
CA ALA A 54 20.68 -4.70 5.33
C ALA A 54 21.69 -4.77 6.48
N ASP A 55 21.39 -5.58 7.51
CA ASP A 55 22.27 -5.76 8.66
C ASP A 55 23.62 -6.36 8.23
N LYS A 56 23.59 -7.31 7.28
CA LYS A 56 24.81 -7.91 6.73
C LYS A 56 25.63 -6.90 5.92
N LEU A 57 24.99 -6.10 5.08
CA LEU A 57 25.65 -5.02 4.35
C LEU A 57 26.31 -4.03 5.33
N GLN A 58 25.58 -3.59 6.35
CA GLN A 58 26.11 -2.69 7.37
C GLN A 58 27.31 -3.31 8.11
N GLN A 59 27.27 -4.62 8.41
CA GLN A 59 28.41 -5.32 9.00
C GLN A 59 29.65 -5.25 8.10
N ILE A 60 29.49 -5.46 6.78
CA ILE A 60 30.60 -5.36 5.84
C ILE A 60 31.09 -3.93 5.71
N GLU A 61 30.19 -2.94 5.63
CA GLU A 61 30.58 -1.52 5.59
C GLU A 61 31.40 -1.10 6.82
N ASN A 62 31.07 -1.63 8.00
CA ASN A 62 31.83 -1.40 9.23
C ASN A 62 33.19 -2.11 9.25
N GLN A 63 33.43 -3.10 8.38
CA GLN A 63 34.71 -3.81 8.23
C GLN A 63 35.63 -3.14 7.19
N LYS A 64 35.34 -1.90 6.79
CA LYS A 64 36.17 -1.14 5.87
C LYS A 64 37.64 -1.14 6.32
N PRO A 65 38.58 -1.59 5.47
CA PRO A 65 39.99 -1.49 5.78
C PRO A 65 40.40 -0.03 6.05
N GLY A 66 41.23 0.15 7.08
CA GLY A 66 41.78 1.46 7.43
C GLY A 66 42.69 2.03 6.33
N ALA A 67 43.29 3.19 6.58
CA ALA A 67 44.36 3.68 5.72
C ALA A 67 45.55 2.72 5.76
N TYR A 68 46.28 2.63 4.66
CA TYR A 68 47.52 1.85 4.64
C TYR A 68 48.56 2.48 5.56
N GLU A 69 49.17 1.67 6.40
CA GLU A 69 50.31 2.03 7.22
C GLU A 69 51.48 1.10 6.87
N SER A 70 52.57 1.69 6.38
CA SER A 70 53.78 0.97 6.03
C SER A 70 54.48 0.46 7.29
N GLN A 71 54.80 -0.84 7.32
CA GLN A 71 55.62 -1.43 8.39
C GLN A 71 57.12 -1.23 8.13
N TYR A 72 57.49 -0.89 6.89
CA TYR A 72 58.88 -0.79 6.46
C TYR A 72 59.36 0.66 6.32
N SER A 73 58.48 1.66 6.43
CA SER A 73 58.82 3.09 6.27
C SER A 73 60.05 3.49 7.07
N ASN A 74 60.08 3.16 8.38
CA ASN A 74 61.22 3.49 9.23
C ASN A 74 62.53 2.82 8.75
N GLN A 75 62.46 1.56 8.32
CA GLN A 75 63.64 0.84 7.81
C GLN A 75 64.12 1.41 6.48
N ILE A 76 63.19 1.80 5.61
CA ILE A 76 63.49 2.49 4.34
C ILE A 76 64.18 3.82 4.64
N ASP A 77 63.66 4.61 5.58
CA ASP A 77 64.21 5.90 5.96
C ASP A 77 65.60 5.74 6.61
N GLU A 78 65.80 4.75 7.47
CA GLU A 78 67.10 4.43 8.08
C GLU A 78 68.13 4.04 7.02
N LEU A 79 67.79 3.11 6.11
CA LEU A 79 68.69 2.68 5.03
C LEU A 79 69.01 3.82 4.06
N LEU A 80 68.02 4.63 3.69
CA LEU A 80 68.24 5.83 2.88
C LEU A 80 69.18 6.81 3.58
N ASN A 81 69.00 7.04 4.88
CA ASN A 81 69.89 7.90 5.65
C ASN A 81 71.32 7.33 5.73
N SER A 82 71.48 6.02 5.90
CA SER A 82 72.80 5.36 5.88
C SER A 82 73.48 5.47 4.51
N ILE A 83 72.73 5.39 3.42
CA ILE A 83 73.25 5.57 2.06
C ILE A 83 73.64 7.03 1.81
N LEU A 84 72.77 7.98 2.19
CA LEU A 84 72.96 9.41 1.93
C LEU A 84 74.06 10.04 2.79
N ASN A 85 74.22 9.57 4.03
CA ASN A 85 75.22 10.09 4.97
C ASN A 85 76.47 9.20 5.06
N ARG A 86 76.71 8.35 4.05
CA ARG A 86 77.88 7.49 4.01
C ARG A 86 79.14 8.33 3.85
N GLU A 87 80.10 8.16 4.76
CA GLU A 87 81.36 8.90 4.70
C GLU A 87 82.14 8.57 3.43
N ASP A 88 82.91 9.54 2.94
CA ASP A 88 83.83 9.33 1.83
C ASP A 88 84.91 8.30 2.23
N PHE A 89 85.36 7.51 1.26
CA PHE A 89 86.40 6.52 1.52
C PHE A 89 87.70 7.22 1.99
N THR A 90 88.15 6.84 3.18
CA THR A 90 89.44 7.24 3.74
C THR A 90 90.22 6.00 4.18
N TYR A 91 91.54 6.02 3.97
CA TYR A 91 92.42 4.92 4.36
C TYR A 91 93.59 5.44 5.18
N ASP A 92 93.63 5.11 6.47
CA ASP A 92 94.77 5.34 7.34
C ASP A 92 95.53 4.02 7.54
N ILE A 93 96.70 3.96 6.93
CA ILE A 93 97.61 2.83 7.00
C ILE A 93 98.04 2.48 8.43
N ASN A 94 98.19 3.48 9.31
CA ASN A 94 98.67 3.25 10.67
C ASN A 94 97.55 2.75 11.59
N ALA A 95 96.30 3.06 11.26
CA ALA A 95 95.12 2.57 11.94
C ALA A 95 94.71 1.16 11.48
N ASP A 96 95.20 0.69 10.32
CA ASP A 96 94.88 -0.63 9.77
C ASP A 96 95.50 -1.76 10.63
N PRO A 97 94.68 -2.62 11.26
CA PRO A 97 95.18 -3.73 12.08
C PRO A 97 95.99 -4.75 11.27
N LEU A 98 95.62 -4.98 10.01
CA LEU A 98 96.28 -5.94 9.14
C LEU A 98 97.65 -5.41 8.69
N TYR A 99 97.75 -4.11 8.41
CA TYR A 99 99.06 -3.46 8.17
C TYR A 99 99.97 -3.56 9.41
N ASN A 100 99.42 -3.29 10.60
CA ASN A 100 100.20 -3.39 11.85
C ASN A 100 100.71 -4.81 12.10
N GLN A 101 99.88 -5.82 11.85
CA GLN A 101 100.28 -7.22 11.93
C GLN A 101 101.41 -7.56 10.95
N TYR A 102 101.29 -7.14 9.68
CA TYR A 102 102.37 -7.31 8.71
C TYR A 102 103.64 -6.56 9.14
N ARG A 103 103.54 -5.31 9.56
CA ARG A 103 104.68 -4.51 10.02
C ARG A 103 105.44 -5.21 11.15
N GLU A 104 104.74 -5.71 12.17
CA GLU A 104 105.37 -6.45 13.26
C GLU A 104 106.07 -7.72 12.80
N GLN A 105 105.46 -8.45 11.87
CA GLN A 105 106.04 -9.65 11.27
C GLN A 105 107.29 -9.31 10.44
N TYR A 106 107.19 -8.38 9.50
CA TYR A 106 108.30 -7.98 8.62
C TYR A 106 109.46 -7.33 9.39
N VAL A 107 109.18 -6.56 10.45
CA VAL A 107 110.22 -6.03 11.34
C VAL A 107 110.91 -7.17 12.09
N ARG A 108 110.17 -8.16 12.60
CA ARG A 108 110.74 -9.33 13.28
C ARG A 108 111.60 -10.16 12.33
N GLU A 109 111.10 -10.46 11.14
CA GLU A 109 111.81 -11.21 10.11
C GLU A 109 113.04 -10.45 9.60
N GLY A 110 112.91 -9.15 9.36
CA GLY A 110 114.04 -8.30 8.98
C GLY A 110 115.11 -8.27 10.07
N ASN A 111 114.75 -8.17 11.35
CA ASN A 111 115.70 -8.22 12.46
C ASN A 111 116.43 -9.57 12.54
N ASN A 112 115.71 -10.68 12.30
CA ASN A 112 116.31 -12.01 12.24
C ASN A 112 117.27 -12.11 11.03
N ALA A 113 116.84 -11.70 9.84
CA ALA A 113 117.66 -11.72 8.62
C ALA A 113 118.90 -10.81 8.74
N MET A 114 118.77 -9.66 9.39
CA MET A 114 119.88 -8.76 9.72
C MET A 114 120.89 -9.46 10.63
N ARG A 115 120.44 -10.09 11.72
CA ARG A 115 121.30 -10.84 12.65
C ARG A 115 121.99 -12.00 11.97
N ASP A 116 121.27 -12.74 11.13
CA ASP A 116 121.80 -13.89 10.38
C ASP A 116 122.86 -13.43 9.37
N THR A 117 122.59 -12.36 8.62
CA THR A 117 123.52 -11.79 7.64
C THR A 117 124.75 -11.18 8.32
N MET A 118 124.57 -10.49 9.45
CA MET A 118 125.68 -9.97 10.26
C MET A 118 126.54 -11.10 10.85
N GLY A 119 125.90 -12.16 11.33
CA GLY A 119 126.58 -13.35 11.87
C GLY A 119 127.39 -14.09 10.79
N GLN A 120 126.81 -14.27 9.61
CA GLN A 120 127.49 -14.86 8.46
C GLN A 120 128.65 -13.98 7.96
N ALA A 121 128.44 -12.67 7.84
CA ALA A 121 129.48 -11.72 7.44
C ALA A 121 130.62 -11.65 8.48
N ALA A 122 130.31 -11.63 9.78
CA ALA A 122 131.32 -11.64 10.85
C ALA A 122 132.11 -12.96 10.90
N GLY A 123 131.48 -14.10 10.58
CA GLY A 123 132.15 -15.39 10.43
C GLY A 123 133.14 -15.40 9.25
N LEU A 124 132.79 -14.75 8.13
CA LEU A 124 133.65 -14.61 6.95
C LEU A 124 134.80 -13.61 7.17
N THR A 125 134.63 -12.59 8.02
CA THR A 125 135.68 -11.59 8.34
C THR A 125 136.53 -11.95 9.56
N GLY A 126 136.45 -13.19 10.06
CA GLY A 126 137.32 -13.68 11.13
C GLY A 126 136.97 -13.17 12.54
N GLY A 127 135.70 -12.86 12.81
CA GLY A 127 135.20 -12.51 14.14
C GLY A 127 135.30 -11.02 14.50
N TYR A 128 135.93 -10.19 13.66
CA TYR A 128 135.85 -8.74 13.80
C TYR A 128 134.59 -8.24 13.10
N GLY A 129 133.65 -7.71 13.90
CA GLY A 129 132.45 -7.02 13.43
C GLY A 129 132.87 -5.81 12.61
N SER A 130 133.05 -6.02 11.31
CA SER A 130 133.49 -5.00 10.38
C SER A 130 132.30 -4.13 10.00
N SER A 131 132.57 -2.87 9.64
CA SER A 131 131.59 -1.96 9.02
C SER A 131 130.85 -2.62 7.85
N TYR A 132 131.47 -3.60 7.19
CA TYR A 132 130.90 -4.44 6.15
C TYR A 132 129.74 -5.34 6.64
N SER A 133 129.86 -6.00 7.81
CA SER A 133 128.76 -6.78 8.39
C SER A 133 127.56 -5.90 8.73
N GLY A 134 127.82 -4.68 9.23
CA GLY A 134 126.82 -3.65 9.47
C GLY A 134 125.99 -3.34 8.22
N ILE A 135 126.68 -3.04 7.11
CA ILE A 135 126.08 -2.68 5.83
C ILE A 135 125.27 -3.84 5.23
N ALA A 136 125.82 -5.07 5.25
CA ALA A 136 125.13 -6.24 4.70
C ALA A 136 123.85 -6.60 5.49
N GLY A 137 123.89 -6.48 6.83
CA GLY A 137 122.71 -6.69 7.67
C GLY A 137 121.64 -5.62 7.48
N SER A 138 122.02 -4.35 7.36
CA SER A 138 121.08 -3.26 7.05
C SER A 138 120.42 -3.46 5.69
N GLN A 139 121.17 -3.91 4.67
CA GLN A 139 120.61 -4.18 3.35
C GLN A 139 119.59 -5.34 3.36
N ALA A 140 119.83 -6.38 4.16
CA ALA A 140 118.86 -7.46 4.37
C ALA A 140 117.59 -6.96 5.07
N TYR A 141 117.72 -6.12 6.10
CA TYR A 141 116.58 -5.50 6.80
C TYR A 141 115.75 -4.60 5.87
N ASP A 142 116.41 -3.76 5.08
CA ASP A 142 115.76 -2.84 4.14
C ASP A 142 114.97 -3.60 3.06
N SER A 143 115.43 -4.78 2.64
CA SER A 143 114.69 -5.63 1.70
C SER A 143 113.35 -6.11 2.28
N TYR A 144 113.29 -6.44 3.58
CA TYR A 144 112.04 -6.83 4.24
C TYR A 144 111.10 -5.63 4.44
N LEU A 145 111.65 -4.43 4.68
CA LEU A 145 110.86 -3.19 4.69
C LEU A 145 110.30 -2.83 3.32
N GLN A 146 111.03 -3.09 2.22
CA GLN A 146 110.49 -2.94 0.87
C GLN A 146 109.30 -3.88 0.62
N LYS A 147 109.42 -5.16 1.00
CA LYS A 147 108.30 -6.12 0.89
C LYS A 147 107.07 -5.71 1.70
N LEU A 148 107.25 -5.05 2.83
CA LEU A 148 106.14 -4.46 3.60
C LEU A 148 105.49 -3.30 2.84
N ASN A 149 106.28 -2.41 2.22
CA ASN A 149 105.76 -1.31 1.39
C ASN A 149 105.00 -1.83 0.16
N ASP A 150 105.43 -2.95 -0.42
CA ASP A 150 104.74 -3.58 -1.54
C ASP A 150 103.33 -4.10 -1.18
N LYS A 151 103.04 -4.31 0.12
CA LYS A 151 101.71 -4.72 0.61
C LYS A 151 100.75 -3.56 0.82
N VAL A 152 101.24 -2.33 0.88
CA VAL A 152 100.41 -1.15 1.13
C VAL A 152 99.36 -0.92 0.03
N PRO A 153 99.69 -1.02 -1.27
CA PRO A 153 98.67 -0.92 -2.32
C PRO A 153 97.61 -2.02 -2.25
N GLU A 154 98.00 -3.25 -1.86
CA GLU A 154 97.07 -4.38 -1.70
C GLU A 154 96.07 -4.11 -0.56
N LEU A 155 96.53 -3.59 0.58
CA LEU A 155 95.68 -3.27 1.72
C LEU A 155 94.73 -2.10 1.44
N TYR A 156 95.21 -1.06 0.75
CA TYR A 156 94.36 0.03 0.28
C TYR A 156 93.26 -0.49 -0.64
N GLN A 157 93.60 -1.35 -1.61
CA GLN A 157 92.62 -1.96 -2.52
C GLN A 157 91.59 -2.81 -1.77
N LEU A 158 92.03 -3.61 -0.80
CA LEU A 158 91.13 -4.40 0.04
C LEU A 158 90.18 -3.50 0.86
N ALA A 159 90.70 -2.44 1.49
CA ALA A 159 89.88 -1.49 2.23
C ALA A 159 88.86 -0.78 1.31
N TYR A 160 89.28 -0.38 0.11
CA TYR A 160 88.39 0.22 -0.87
C TYR A 160 87.32 -0.75 -1.38
N GLN A 161 87.69 -2.02 -1.61
CA GLN A 161 86.73 -3.07 -1.97
C GLN A 161 85.69 -3.26 -0.86
N LYS A 162 86.12 -3.41 0.39
CA LYS A 162 85.20 -3.52 1.53
C LYS A 162 84.26 -2.33 1.64
N TYR A 163 84.79 -1.11 1.50
CA TYR A 163 83.95 0.08 1.45
C TYR A 163 82.90 -0.05 0.36
N ARG A 164 83.29 -0.30 -0.89
CA ARG A 164 82.34 -0.42 -2.01
C ARG A 164 81.29 -1.52 -1.75
N ASP A 165 81.73 -2.68 -1.28
CA ASP A 165 80.86 -3.82 -0.99
C ASP A 165 79.83 -3.48 0.11
N GLU A 166 80.23 -2.76 1.17
CA GLU A 166 79.29 -2.22 2.18
C GLU A 166 78.26 -1.25 1.57
N GLY A 167 78.69 -0.43 0.60
CA GLY A 167 77.79 0.44 -0.14
C GLY A 167 76.78 -0.34 -0.98
N ASP A 168 77.26 -1.34 -1.73
CA ASP A 168 76.41 -2.22 -2.54
C ASP A 168 75.43 -3.02 -1.66
N ASP A 169 75.86 -3.48 -0.49
CA ASP A 169 75.02 -4.18 0.49
C ASP A 169 73.90 -3.29 1.04
N LEU A 170 74.16 -2.00 1.31
CA LEU A 170 73.13 -1.06 1.73
C LEU A 170 72.08 -0.87 0.63
N TYR A 171 72.49 -0.73 -0.63
CA TYR A 171 71.56 -0.64 -1.76
C TYR A 171 70.77 -1.94 -1.96
N ASN A 172 71.41 -3.10 -1.81
CA ASN A 172 70.74 -4.40 -1.88
C ASN A 172 69.67 -4.54 -0.77
N GLN A 173 70.01 -4.17 0.47
CA GLN A 173 69.07 -4.17 1.59
C GLN A 173 67.90 -3.22 1.32
N LEU A 174 68.16 -2.00 0.85
CA LEU A 174 67.10 -1.05 0.48
C LEU A 174 66.18 -1.63 -0.60
N GLY A 175 66.75 -2.27 -1.63
CA GLY A 175 65.97 -2.93 -2.69
C GLY A 175 65.07 -4.05 -2.16
N VAL A 176 65.56 -4.87 -1.23
CA VAL A 176 64.75 -5.91 -0.58
C VAL A 176 63.61 -5.31 0.24
N VAL A 177 63.91 -4.31 1.08
CA VAL A 177 62.89 -3.67 1.93
C VAL A 177 61.85 -2.93 1.09
N GLN A 178 62.26 -2.27 0.01
CA GLN A 178 61.33 -1.66 -0.95
C GLN A 178 60.46 -2.70 -1.67
N GLY A 179 61.00 -3.88 -1.99
CA GLY A 179 60.21 -5.00 -2.53
C GLY A 179 59.15 -5.49 -1.54
N LEU A 180 59.53 -5.67 -0.27
CA LEU A 180 58.59 -6.05 0.80
C LEU A 180 57.51 -5.01 1.03
N GLU A 181 57.84 -3.73 0.93
CA GLU A 181 56.88 -2.62 1.01
C GLU A 181 55.88 -2.65 -0.15
N GLN A 182 56.35 -2.88 -1.38
CA GLN A 182 55.47 -3.01 -2.54
C GLN A 182 54.52 -4.20 -2.40
N ASP A 183 55.02 -5.34 -1.91
CA ASP A 183 54.21 -6.53 -1.64
C ASP A 183 53.17 -6.27 -0.55
N ALA A 184 53.57 -5.59 0.53
CA ALA A 184 52.68 -5.24 1.64
C ALA A 184 51.57 -4.29 1.18
N TYR A 185 51.91 -3.27 0.39
CA TYR A 185 50.93 -2.37 -0.22
C TYR A 185 50.02 -3.11 -1.21
N GLY A 186 50.56 -4.05 -1.99
CA GLY A 186 49.80 -4.92 -2.88
C GLY A 186 48.73 -5.70 -2.13
N ARG A 187 49.11 -6.38 -1.04
CA ARG A 187 48.17 -7.12 -0.17
C ARG A 187 47.11 -6.21 0.47
N TYR A 188 47.50 -5.01 0.90
CA TYR A 188 46.54 -4.03 1.39
C TYR A 188 45.52 -3.66 0.31
N ARG A 189 45.97 -3.36 -0.91
CA ARG A 189 45.10 -3.02 -2.03
C ARG A 189 44.16 -4.18 -2.36
N ASP A 190 44.66 -5.41 -2.34
CA ASP A 190 43.85 -6.61 -2.57
C ASP A 190 42.80 -6.76 -1.46
N THR A 191 43.16 -6.53 -0.19
CA THR A 191 42.20 -6.54 0.94
C THR A 191 41.12 -5.46 0.78
N VAL A 192 41.48 -4.27 0.30
CA VAL A 192 40.52 -3.20 -0.02
C VAL A 192 39.62 -3.60 -1.19
N SER A 193 40.18 -4.24 -2.21
CA SER A 193 39.43 -4.73 -3.37
C SER A 193 38.43 -5.83 -2.97
N ASP A 194 38.86 -6.78 -2.14
CA ASP A 194 38.01 -7.86 -1.62
C ASP A 194 36.85 -7.28 -0.79
N TRP A 195 37.15 -6.33 0.11
CA TRP A 195 36.12 -5.62 0.87
C TRP A 195 35.12 -4.87 -0.03
N GLN A 196 35.59 -4.20 -1.08
CA GLN A 196 34.69 -3.53 -2.03
C GLN A 196 33.81 -4.54 -2.76
N GLY A 197 34.38 -5.67 -3.19
CA GLY A 197 33.64 -6.77 -3.83
C GLY A 197 32.57 -7.35 -2.92
N ASP A 198 32.90 -7.64 -1.67
CA ASP A 198 31.94 -8.13 -0.68
C ASP A 198 30.83 -7.10 -0.42
N ARG A 199 31.19 -5.84 -0.22
CA ARG A 199 30.22 -4.75 -0.03
C ARG A 199 29.25 -4.68 -1.20
N ASP A 200 29.75 -4.67 -2.43
CA ASP A 200 28.92 -4.55 -3.64
C ASP A 200 28.03 -5.78 -3.83
N TYR A 201 28.55 -6.98 -3.54
CA TYR A 201 27.76 -8.21 -3.55
C TYR A 201 26.60 -8.15 -2.54
N TYR A 202 26.87 -7.75 -1.29
CA TYR A 202 25.84 -7.64 -0.26
C TYR A 202 24.87 -6.47 -0.51
N ALA A 203 25.32 -5.38 -1.13
CA ALA A 203 24.45 -4.30 -1.58
C ALA A 203 23.46 -4.81 -2.64
N GLY A 204 23.94 -5.56 -3.64
CA GLY A 204 23.07 -6.20 -4.63
C GLY A 204 22.09 -7.21 -4.02
N ARG A 205 22.50 -7.96 -3.00
CA ARG A 205 21.60 -8.87 -2.25
C ARG A 205 20.52 -8.12 -1.47
N TYR A 206 20.88 -7.00 -0.85
CA TYR A 206 19.94 -6.13 -0.16
C TYR A 206 18.92 -5.53 -1.13
N ASP A 207 19.39 -4.96 -2.25
CA ASP A 207 18.52 -4.40 -3.27
C ASP A 207 17.55 -5.44 -3.84
N ALA A 208 18.02 -6.65 -4.12
CA ALA A 208 17.17 -7.75 -4.59
C ALA A 208 16.11 -8.15 -3.54
N ALA A 209 16.50 -8.28 -2.27
CA ALA A 209 15.58 -8.63 -1.19
C ALA A 209 14.54 -7.52 -0.93
N LEU A 210 14.96 -6.26 -1.01
CA LEU A 210 14.08 -5.10 -0.86
C LEU A 210 13.06 -5.03 -2.00
N ASN A 211 13.51 -5.21 -3.24
CA ASN A 211 12.62 -5.25 -4.41
C ASN A 211 11.61 -6.39 -4.31
N GLN A 212 12.03 -7.59 -3.87
CA GLN A 212 11.13 -8.71 -3.64
C GLN A 212 10.09 -8.40 -2.55
N SER A 213 10.53 -7.83 -1.43
CA SER A 213 9.64 -7.41 -0.33
C SER A 213 8.59 -6.39 -0.78
N ASN A 214 8.99 -5.40 -1.58
CA ASN A 214 8.10 -4.38 -2.13
C ASN A 214 7.10 -5.00 -3.12
N TYR A 215 7.57 -5.87 -4.03
CA TYR A 215 6.72 -6.56 -4.98
C TYR A 215 5.65 -7.41 -4.29
N LEU A 216 6.04 -8.21 -3.30
CA LEU A 216 5.10 -9.05 -2.54
C LEU A 216 4.11 -8.20 -1.73
N SER A 217 4.59 -7.12 -1.10
CA SER A 217 3.72 -6.21 -0.35
C SER A 217 2.65 -5.58 -1.23
N GLU A 218 3.02 -5.15 -2.44
CA GLU A 218 2.09 -4.59 -3.42
C GLU A 218 1.07 -5.64 -3.86
N GLN A 219 1.53 -6.83 -4.23
CA GLN A 219 0.65 -7.91 -4.67
C GLN A 219 -0.35 -8.34 -3.59
N ASP A 220 0.11 -8.46 -2.34
CA ASP A 220 -0.71 -8.83 -1.19
C ASP A 220 -1.78 -7.75 -0.90
N TYR A 221 -1.37 -6.48 -0.97
CA TYR A 221 -2.29 -5.35 -0.80
C TYR A 221 -3.32 -5.27 -1.94
N GLN A 222 -2.91 -5.49 -3.19
CA GLN A 222 -3.84 -5.55 -4.33
C GLN A 222 -4.87 -6.68 -4.17
N ARG A 223 -4.44 -7.84 -3.66
CA ARG A 223 -5.36 -8.95 -3.36
C ARG A 223 -6.38 -8.56 -2.30
N TYR A 224 -5.94 -7.89 -1.23
CA TYR A 224 -6.83 -7.36 -0.20
C TYR A 224 -7.83 -6.34 -0.77
N GLN A 225 -7.36 -5.41 -1.62
CA GLN A 225 -8.23 -4.43 -2.29
C GLN A 225 -9.28 -5.12 -3.17
N ASN A 226 -8.91 -6.16 -3.91
CA ASN A 226 -9.85 -6.93 -4.72
C ASN A 226 -10.94 -7.61 -3.87
N ILE A 227 -10.55 -8.21 -2.74
CA ILE A 227 -11.49 -8.83 -1.80
C ILE A 227 -12.46 -7.77 -1.23
N MET A 228 -11.94 -6.59 -0.87
CA MET A 228 -12.77 -5.49 -0.38
C MET A 228 -13.72 -4.93 -1.44
N ASN A 229 -13.26 -4.78 -2.68
CA ASN A 229 -14.08 -4.33 -3.79
C ASN A 229 -15.19 -5.35 -4.10
N GLN A 230 -14.87 -6.64 -4.06
CA GLN A 230 -15.85 -7.71 -4.23
C GLN A 230 -16.91 -7.67 -3.12
N TYR A 231 -16.49 -7.59 -1.86
CA TYR A 231 -17.40 -7.45 -0.72
C TYR A 231 -18.32 -6.23 -0.86
N ASN A 232 -17.78 -5.06 -1.23
CA ASN A 232 -18.57 -3.85 -1.41
C ASN A 232 -19.59 -3.99 -2.54
N THR A 233 -19.18 -4.60 -3.65
CA THR A 233 -20.06 -4.87 -4.81
C THR A 233 -21.20 -5.82 -4.42
N ASP A 234 -20.88 -6.92 -3.73
CA ASP A 234 -21.87 -7.89 -3.29
C ASP A 234 -22.84 -7.27 -2.28
N ARG A 235 -22.32 -6.50 -1.30
CA ARG A 235 -23.13 -5.78 -0.31
C ARG A 235 -24.10 -4.82 -0.99
N GLU A 236 -23.63 -4.02 -1.94
CA GLU A 236 -24.46 -3.06 -2.67
C GLU A 236 -25.53 -3.76 -3.52
N TYR A 237 -25.16 -4.86 -4.19
CA TYR A 237 -26.10 -5.68 -4.97
C TYR A 237 -27.23 -6.24 -4.09
N TYR A 238 -26.91 -6.84 -2.94
CA TYR A 238 -27.93 -7.39 -2.04
C TYR A 238 -28.73 -6.31 -1.33
N ALA A 239 -28.13 -5.16 -0.99
CA ALA A 239 -28.85 -4.00 -0.46
C ALA A 239 -29.92 -3.51 -1.44
N GLY A 240 -29.57 -3.37 -2.73
CA GLY A 240 -30.56 -3.02 -3.75
C GLY A 240 -31.68 -4.05 -3.91
N ARG A 241 -31.40 -5.35 -3.67
CA ARG A 241 -32.44 -6.39 -3.66
C ARG A 241 -33.37 -6.28 -2.45
N VAL A 242 -32.84 -5.95 -1.27
CA VAL A 242 -33.64 -5.68 -0.07
C VAL A 242 -34.58 -4.51 -0.33
N ASP A 243 -34.08 -3.41 -0.91
CA ASP A 243 -34.90 -2.25 -1.24
C ASP A 243 -36.00 -2.59 -2.26
N ALA A 244 -35.66 -3.35 -3.32
CA ALA A 244 -36.63 -3.75 -4.33
C ALA A 244 -37.70 -4.71 -3.78
N ALA A 245 -37.31 -5.69 -2.95
CA ALA A 245 -38.24 -6.62 -2.32
C ALA A 245 -39.11 -5.93 -1.26
N GLY A 246 -38.54 -4.99 -0.49
CA GLY A 246 -39.25 -4.17 0.48
C GLY A 246 -40.33 -3.33 -0.19
N ASN A 247 -39.98 -2.61 -1.26
CA ASN A 247 -40.95 -1.84 -2.05
C ASN A 247 -42.10 -2.69 -2.59
N ARG A 248 -41.83 -3.93 -3.03
CA ARG A 248 -42.87 -4.86 -3.50
C ARG A 248 -43.77 -5.32 -2.36
N TYR A 249 -43.20 -5.67 -1.22
CA TYR A 249 -43.95 -6.06 -0.03
C TYR A 249 -44.84 -4.92 0.47
N ASP A 250 -44.30 -3.70 0.56
CA ASP A 250 -45.04 -2.51 1.00
C ASP A 250 -46.22 -2.22 0.06
N THR A 251 -45.95 -2.17 -1.26
CA THR A 251 -47.00 -1.96 -2.28
C THR A 251 -48.10 -3.02 -2.15
N ARG A 252 -47.73 -4.29 -1.97
CA ARG A 252 -48.71 -5.37 -1.90
C ARG A 252 -49.49 -5.34 -0.59
N SER A 253 -48.84 -4.99 0.52
CA SER A 253 -49.48 -4.78 1.82
C SER A 253 -50.51 -3.65 1.76
N GLU A 254 -50.16 -2.52 1.14
CA GLU A 254 -51.08 -1.39 0.93
C GLU A 254 -52.30 -1.79 0.08
N LEU A 255 -52.09 -2.56 -0.99
CA LEU A 255 -53.18 -3.08 -1.83
C LEU A 255 -54.14 -3.97 -1.03
N ASP A 256 -53.62 -4.94 -0.27
CA ASP A 256 -54.46 -5.81 0.55
C ASP A 256 -55.25 -4.98 1.60
N HIS A 257 -54.62 -3.97 2.22
CA HIS A 257 -55.30 -3.04 3.12
C HIS A 257 -56.41 -2.25 2.42
N ALA A 258 -56.18 -1.75 1.21
CA ALA A 258 -57.18 -1.05 0.42
C ALA A 258 -58.37 -1.96 0.04
N TYR A 259 -58.11 -3.21 -0.36
CA TYR A 259 -59.14 -4.20 -0.64
C TYR A 259 -59.98 -4.54 0.59
N ALA A 260 -59.35 -4.68 1.76
CA ALA A 260 -60.06 -4.92 3.01
C ALA A 260 -60.96 -3.73 3.41
N GLN A 261 -60.48 -2.49 3.25
CA GLN A 261 -61.30 -1.30 3.48
C GLN A 261 -62.48 -1.23 2.52
N LEU A 262 -62.29 -1.52 1.23
CA LEU A 262 -63.36 -1.56 0.24
C LEU A 262 -64.42 -2.61 0.60
N ALA A 263 -63.99 -3.81 1.00
CA ALA A 263 -64.90 -4.87 1.44
C ALA A 263 -65.71 -4.44 2.68
N GLN A 264 -65.09 -3.74 3.64
CA GLN A 264 -65.79 -3.18 4.80
C GLN A 264 -66.81 -2.11 4.38
N ASN A 265 -66.44 -1.18 3.51
CA ASN A 265 -67.32 -0.14 3.00
C ASN A 265 -68.53 -0.72 2.25
N MET A 266 -68.32 -1.75 1.42
CA MET A 266 -69.40 -2.46 0.73
C MET A 266 -70.33 -3.19 1.69
N SER A 267 -69.80 -3.83 2.74
CA SER A 267 -70.61 -4.46 3.78
C SER A 267 -71.46 -3.44 4.54
N GLN A 268 -70.88 -2.29 4.90
CA GLN A 268 -71.61 -1.19 5.55
C GLN A 268 -72.69 -0.60 4.63
N PHE A 269 -72.38 -0.40 3.35
CA PHE A 269 -73.35 0.07 2.35
C PHE A 269 -74.51 -0.91 2.21
N ASN A 270 -74.25 -2.21 2.08
CA ASN A 270 -75.28 -3.24 1.99
C ASN A 270 -76.17 -3.28 3.25
N GLN A 271 -75.58 -3.11 4.44
CA GLN A 271 -76.35 -2.99 5.68
C GLN A 271 -77.23 -1.72 5.70
N GLN A 272 -76.70 -0.59 5.25
CA GLN A 272 -77.44 0.66 5.18
C GLN A 272 -78.61 0.56 4.21
N MET A 273 -78.40 -0.02 3.02
CA MET A 273 -79.45 -0.28 2.04
C MET A 273 -80.51 -1.23 2.60
N ALA A 274 -80.13 -2.27 3.35
CA ALA A 274 -81.09 -3.16 4.00
C ALA A 274 -81.93 -2.44 5.06
N LEU A 275 -81.32 -1.55 5.85
CA LEU A 275 -82.03 -0.72 6.82
C LEU A 275 -82.96 0.29 6.14
N GLU A 276 -82.53 0.89 5.03
CA GLU A 276 -83.33 1.84 4.26
C GLU A 276 -84.53 1.16 3.59
N ASN A 277 -84.33 -0.03 2.99
CA ASN A 277 -85.43 -0.85 2.47
C ASN A 277 -86.43 -1.21 3.57
N LYS A 278 -85.97 -1.57 4.77
CA LYS A 278 -86.84 -1.84 5.92
C LYS A 278 -87.64 -0.60 6.34
N LYS A 279 -87.01 0.57 6.40
CA LYS A 279 -87.71 1.86 6.70
C LYS A 279 -88.74 2.20 5.62
N LEU A 280 -88.43 1.95 4.36
CA LEU A 280 -89.35 2.16 3.25
C LEU A 280 -90.56 1.24 3.35
N GLU A 281 -90.36 -0.05 3.65
CA GLU A 281 -91.45 -0.99 3.92
C GLU A 281 -92.33 -0.56 5.09
N GLU A 282 -91.74 -0.09 6.18
CA GLU A 282 -92.47 0.46 7.34
C GLU A 282 -93.27 1.71 6.96
N THR A 283 -92.70 2.61 6.14
CA THR A 283 -93.38 3.80 5.63
C THR A 283 -94.56 3.44 4.71
N ILE A 284 -94.38 2.47 3.81
CA ILE A 284 -95.46 1.95 2.95
C ILE A 284 -96.57 1.34 3.82
N ARG A 285 -96.21 0.59 4.88
CA ARG A 285 -97.16 0.00 5.82
C ARG A 285 -97.92 1.08 6.61
N ALA A 286 -97.24 2.12 7.08
CA ALA A 286 -97.83 3.25 7.78
C ALA A 286 -98.77 4.06 6.86
N ASN A 287 -98.37 4.33 5.63
CA ASN A 287 -99.21 5.01 4.63
C ASN A 287 -100.45 4.19 4.28
N LYS A 288 -100.33 2.86 4.09
CA LYS A 288 -101.49 1.98 3.90
C LYS A 288 -102.43 2.00 5.12
N ALA A 289 -101.89 2.05 6.33
CA ALA A 289 -102.69 2.17 7.55
C ALA A 289 -103.38 3.54 7.66
N GLN A 290 -102.71 4.64 7.30
CA GLN A 290 -103.31 5.97 7.21
C GLN A 290 -104.37 6.07 6.11
N GLU A 291 -104.16 5.44 4.95
CA GLU A 291 -105.12 5.36 3.86
C GLU A 291 -106.36 4.54 4.28
N ALA A 292 -106.18 3.45 5.02
CA ALA A 292 -107.26 2.70 5.62
C ALA A 292 -108.03 3.53 6.67
N LEU A 293 -107.35 4.31 7.50
CA LEU A 293 -107.96 5.23 8.48
C LEU A 293 -108.69 6.41 7.83
N SER A 294 -108.15 6.96 6.74
CA SER A 294 -108.80 8.04 5.98
C SER A 294 -109.96 7.53 5.14
N ARG A 295 -109.88 6.32 4.57
CA ARG A 295 -111.05 5.60 4.01
C ARG A 295 -112.12 5.32 5.07
N ALA A 296 -111.73 4.98 6.30
CA ALA A 296 -112.67 4.80 7.42
C ALA A 296 -113.32 6.13 7.89
N ARG A 297 -112.63 7.27 7.72
CA ARG A 297 -113.19 8.62 7.97
C ARG A 297 -114.09 9.10 6.82
N LEU A 298 -113.74 8.77 5.58
CA LEU A 298 -114.55 9.01 4.38
C LEU A 298 -115.82 8.12 4.34
N SER A 299 -115.75 6.89 4.84
CA SER A 299 -116.93 6.02 5.01
C SER A 299 -117.86 6.47 6.15
N ARG A 300 -117.49 7.51 6.89
CA ARG A 300 -118.30 8.08 7.98
C ARG A 300 -118.86 9.47 7.64
N SER A 301 -118.50 10.04 6.48
CA SER A 301 -118.97 11.35 6.04
C SER A 301 -119.38 11.32 4.56
N SER A 302 -120.42 10.54 4.31
CA SER A 302 -121.30 10.69 3.16
C SER A 302 -122.76 10.48 3.61
N SER A 303 -123.27 11.46 4.36
CA SER A 303 -124.51 12.15 4.00
C SER A 303 -124.23 13.66 4.01
N SER A 304 -124.63 14.32 2.93
CA SER A 304 -124.54 15.76 2.60
C SER A 304 -123.21 16.33 2.05
N GLY A 305 -123.26 16.77 0.78
CA GLY A 305 -122.96 18.16 0.44
C GLY A 305 -121.60 18.51 -0.14
N SER A 306 -121.60 18.74 -1.46
CA SER A 306 -120.85 19.80 -2.18
C SER A 306 -119.34 19.64 -2.45
N SER A 307 -119.06 19.66 -3.76
CA SER A 307 -117.86 20.05 -4.51
C SER A 307 -116.69 20.72 -3.75
N VAL A 308 -115.46 20.28 -4.07
CA VAL A 308 -114.31 21.14 -4.45
C VAL A 308 -113.07 20.27 -4.81
N SER A 309 -112.53 20.53 -6.00
CA SER A 309 -111.11 20.41 -6.42
C SER A 309 -110.42 19.05 -6.61
N SER A 310 -110.52 18.51 -7.83
CA SER A 310 -109.58 17.51 -8.39
C SER A 310 -108.22 18.10 -8.82
N SER A 311 -108.04 19.42 -8.81
CA SER A 311 -106.77 20.09 -9.14
C SER A 311 -105.69 19.99 -8.05
N VAL A 312 -106.07 19.80 -6.78
CA VAL A 312 -105.13 19.72 -5.64
C VAL A 312 -104.43 18.36 -5.56
N ASN A 313 -105.11 17.27 -5.94
CA ASN A 313 -104.55 15.91 -5.91
C ASN A 313 -103.51 15.64 -7.01
N GLN A 314 -103.56 16.38 -8.12
CA GLN A 314 -102.59 16.24 -9.21
C GLN A 314 -101.31 17.04 -8.94
N ALA A 315 -101.41 18.19 -8.26
CA ALA A 315 -100.26 18.96 -7.80
C ALA A 315 -99.42 18.22 -6.74
N LEU A 316 -100.05 17.49 -5.82
CA LEU A 316 -99.34 16.73 -4.78
C LEU A 316 -98.57 15.51 -5.34
N LYS A 317 -99.15 14.81 -6.32
CA LYS A 317 -98.47 13.69 -7.02
C LYS A 317 -97.31 14.17 -7.88
N ASN A 318 -97.44 15.33 -8.53
CA ASN A 318 -96.34 15.92 -9.29
C ASN A 318 -95.22 16.45 -8.38
N ALA A 319 -95.56 17.04 -7.22
CA ALA A 319 -94.56 17.48 -6.24
C ALA A 319 -93.76 16.31 -5.61
N ALA A 320 -94.42 15.19 -5.29
CA ALA A 320 -93.75 13.99 -4.77
C ALA A 320 -92.78 13.35 -5.81
N ASN A 321 -93.17 13.32 -7.09
CA ASN A 321 -92.31 12.84 -8.17
C ASN A 321 -91.12 13.78 -8.43
N VAL A 322 -91.29 15.09 -8.27
CA VAL A 322 -90.19 16.09 -8.41
C VAL A 322 -89.19 16.01 -7.26
N VAL A 323 -89.65 15.73 -6.02
CA VAL A 323 -88.75 15.57 -4.85
C VAL A 323 -87.98 14.24 -4.90
N ALA A 324 -88.61 13.15 -5.35
CA ALA A 324 -87.93 11.86 -5.56
C ALA A 324 -86.93 11.91 -6.74
N ALA A 325 -87.26 12.62 -7.83
CA ALA A 325 -86.32 12.88 -8.92
C ALA A 325 -85.16 13.79 -8.48
N GLY A 326 -85.40 14.72 -7.55
CA GLY A 326 -84.39 15.59 -6.96
C GLY A 326 -83.40 14.85 -6.04
N SER A 327 -83.87 13.92 -5.22
CA SER A 327 -83.00 13.11 -4.34
C SER A 327 -82.19 12.06 -5.13
N LEU A 328 -82.82 11.38 -6.09
CA LEU A 328 -82.14 10.52 -7.06
C LEU A 328 -81.13 11.30 -7.91
N GLY A 329 -81.47 12.51 -8.34
CA GLY A 329 -80.57 13.41 -9.06
C GLY A 329 -79.38 13.89 -8.22
N THR A 330 -79.56 14.05 -6.90
CA THR A 330 -78.48 14.46 -5.99
C THR A 330 -77.55 13.29 -5.67
N SER A 331 -78.10 12.09 -5.43
CA SER A 331 -77.31 10.86 -5.25
C SER A 331 -76.58 10.44 -6.53
N ALA A 332 -77.20 10.57 -7.71
CA ALA A 332 -76.54 10.34 -8.99
C ALA A 332 -75.44 11.36 -9.28
N LYS A 333 -75.64 12.65 -8.96
CA LYS A 333 -74.58 13.68 -9.05
C LYS A 333 -73.42 13.40 -8.10
N ASN A 334 -73.69 12.94 -6.88
CA ASN A 334 -72.66 12.60 -5.90
C ASN A 334 -71.88 11.33 -6.31
N ALA A 335 -72.57 10.30 -6.83
CA ALA A 335 -71.94 9.11 -7.38
C ALA A 335 -71.10 9.41 -8.64
N ALA A 336 -71.62 10.24 -9.56
CA ALA A 336 -70.88 10.70 -10.73
C ALA A 336 -69.65 11.54 -10.33
N LYS A 337 -69.76 12.39 -9.30
CA LYS A 337 -68.63 13.16 -8.77
C LYS A 337 -67.60 12.25 -8.09
N ALA A 338 -68.02 11.23 -7.34
CA ALA A 338 -67.12 10.25 -6.74
C ALA A 338 -66.40 9.39 -7.80
N ALA A 339 -67.12 8.93 -8.82
CA ALA A 339 -66.55 8.20 -9.95
C ALA A 339 -65.58 9.07 -10.77
N SER A 340 -65.95 10.33 -11.04
CA SER A 340 -65.06 11.31 -11.67
C SER A 340 -63.80 11.56 -10.84
N ASN A 341 -63.92 11.69 -9.52
CA ASN A 341 -62.77 11.90 -8.63
C ASN A 341 -61.84 10.68 -8.59
N LEU A 342 -62.39 9.46 -8.64
CA LEU A 342 -61.61 8.23 -8.70
C LEU A 342 -60.87 8.09 -10.03
N ALA A 343 -61.54 8.41 -11.15
CA ALA A 343 -60.91 8.45 -12.47
C ALA A 343 -59.80 9.50 -12.53
N THR A 344 -60.02 10.70 -11.98
CA THR A 344 -58.99 11.75 -11.87
C THR A 344 -57.79 11.27 -11.06
N LYS A 345 -58.00 10.58 -9.92
CA LYS A 345 -56.90 10.01 -9.12
C LYS A 345 -56.09 8.96 -9.88
N ALA A 346 -56.75 8.10 -10.65
CA ALA A 346 -56.06 7.12 -11.49
C ALA A 346 -55.17 7.79 -12.55
N TYR A 347 -55.68 8.85 -13.20
CA TYR A 347 -54.89 9.64 -14.14
C TYR A 347 -53.72 10.36 -13.48
N VAL A 348 -53.90 10.88 -12.26
CA VAL A 348 -52.81 11.49 -11.47
C VAL A 348 -51.72 10.48 -11.15
N ASN A 349 -52.06 9.27 -10.72
CA ASN A 349 -51.06 8.26 -10.38
C ASN A 349 -50.24 7.83 -11.61
N GLN A 350 -50.90 7.60 -12.76
CA GLN A 350 -50.18 7.30 -14.01
C GLN A 350 -49.32 8.48 -14.50
N ALA A 351 -49.76 9.72 -14.27
CA ALA A 351 -48.95 10.90 -14.58
C ALA A 351 -47.74 11.00 -13.65
N LYS A 352 -47.88 10.70 -12.34
CA LYS A 352 -46.78 10.68 -11.37
C LYS A 352 -45.74 9.61 -11.70
N GLU A 353 -46.16 8.39 -12.03
CA GLU A 353 -45.25 7.34 -12.47
C GLU A 353 -44.41 7.79 -13.67
N ARG A 354 -45.03 8.49 -14.63
CA ARG A 354 -44.33 9.02 -15.80
C ARG A 354 -43.39 10.19 -15.48
N VAL A 355 -43.62 10.93 -14.40
CA VAL A 355 -42.69 11.96 -13.89
C VAL A 355 -41.49 11.30 -13.17
N VAL A 356 -41.70 10.17 -12.50
CA VAL A 356 -40.65 9.44 -11.77
C VAL A 356 -39.79 8.60 -12.72
N LEU A 357 -40.41 7.97 -13.73
CA LEU A 357 -39.77 7.06 -14.67
C LEU A 357 -39.27 7.76 -15.95
N GLY A 358 -39.66 9.01 -16.22
CA GLY A 358 -39.37 9.73 -17.45
C GLY A 358 -39.45 11.26 -17.32
N SER A 359 -38.93 11.99 -18.31
CA SER A 359 -38.93 13.46 -18.31
C SER A 359 -40.35 14.02 -18.18
N LYS A 360 -40.49 15.17 -17.49
CA LYS A 360 -41.75 15.94 -17.33
C LYS A 360 -42.55 16.10 -18.65
N ASN A 361 -41.88 16.14 -19.80
CA ASN A 361 -42.50 16.18 -21.13
C ASN A 361 -43.39 14.96 -21.44
N GLN A 362 -43.04 13.78 -20.95
CA GLN A 362 -43.84 12.57 -21.18
C GLN A 362 -45.15 12.61 -20.38
N ALA A 363 -45.10 13.06 -19.13
CA ALA A 363 -46.28 13.27 -18.32
C ALA A 363 -47.18 14.37 -18.90
N TYR A 364 -46.60 15.46 -19.43
CA TYR A 364 -47.35 16.51 -20.12
C TYR A 364 -48.09 15.99 -21.36
N ASN A 365 -47.42 15.26 -22.25
CA ASN A 365 -48.03 14.71 -23.47
C ASN A 365 -49.14 13.71 -23.15
N TYR A 366 -48.96 12.89 -22.11
CA TYR A 366 -50.00 11.99 -21.61
C TYR A 366 -51.25 12.77 -21.15
N ILE A 367 -51.08 13.78 -20.29
CA ILE A 367 -52.20 14.60 -19.80
C ILE A 367 -52.89 15.36 -20.94
N LYS A 368 -52.12 15.87 -21.91
CA LYS A 368 -52.66 16.55 -23.10
C LYS A 368 -53.57 15.63 -23.91
N GLY A 369 -53.23 14.34 -24.02
CA GLY A 369 -53.99 13.32 -24.74
C GLY A 369 -55.26 12.83 -24.03
N LEU A 370 -55.48 13.15 -22.74
CA LEU A 370 -56.67 12.72 -22.02
C LEU A 370 -57.94 13.37 -22.58
N ASN A 371 -59.01 12.58 -22.71
CA ASN A 371 -60.33 13.08 -23.11
C ASN A 371 -61.11 13.62 -21.89
N VAL A 372 -60.57 14.66 -21.26
CA VAL A 372 -61.16 15.35 -20.10
C VAL A 372 -61.08 16.87 -20.29
N SER A 373 -61.85 17.65 -19.53
CA SER A 373 -61.85 19.11 -19.66
C SER A 373 -60.49 19.72 -19.34
N ALA A 374 -60.18 20.89 -19.90
CA ALA A 374 -58.92 21.58 -19.66
C ALA A 374 -58.71 21.93 -18.17
N SER A 375 -59.78 22.16 -17.41
CA SER A 375 -59.70 22.37 -15.96
C SER A 375 -59.22 21.11 -15.22
N VAL A 376 -59.73 19.93 -15.59
CA VAL A 376 -59.33 18.65 -15.01
C VAL A 376 -57.89 18.30 -15.42
N LYS A 377 -57.47 18.61 -16.66
CA LYS A 377 -56.06 18.44 -17.08
C LYS A 377 -55.10 19.26 -16.22
N ARG A 378 -55.45 20.52 -15.94
CA ARG A 378 -54.65 21.40 -15.06
C ARG A 378 -54.56 20.85 -13.64
N GLU A 379 -55.68 20.37 -13.11
CA GLU A 379 -55.72 19.76 -11.77
C GLU A 379 -54.84 18.50 -11.69
N ILE A 380 -54.90 17.62 -12.70
CA ILE A 380 -54.06 16.42 -12.78
C ILE A 380 -52.57 16.81 -12.84
N ALA A 381 -52.21 17.80 -13.67
CA ALA A 381 -50.82 18.24 -13.81
C ALA A 381 -50.25 18.85 -12.52
N LEU A 382 -51.05 19.65 -11.81
CA LEU A 382 -50.69 20.20 -10.50
C LEU A 382 -50.45 19.07 -9.48
N GLN A 383 -51.38 18.12 -9.38
CA GLN A 383 -51.27 17.01 -8.44
C GLN A 383 -50.15 16.02 -8.79
N ALA A 384 -49.76 15.93 -10.07
CA ALA A 384 -48.66 15.09 -10.54
C ALA A 384 -47.27 15.75 -10.42
N GLY A 385 -47.16 17.00 -9.94
CA GLY A 385 -45.88 17.67 -9.73
C GLY A 385 -45.27 18.36 -10.96
N LEU A 386 -46.07 18.59 -12.01
CA LEU A 386 -45.66 19.34 -13.20
C LEU A 386 -45.68 20.87 -13.00
N GLY A 387 -46.35 21.34 -11.95
CA GLY A 387 -46.60 22.77 -11.70
C GLY A 387 -47.78 23.31 -12.51
N PRO A 388 -48.00 24.63 -12.54
CA PRO A 388 -49.06 25.23 -13.34
C PRO A 388 -48.70 25.16 -14.83
N VAL A 389 -49.44 24.34 -15.59
CA VAL A 389 -49.23 24.16 -17.05
C VAL A 389 -50.51 24.45 -17.82
N SER A 390 -50.40 25.05 -18.99
CA SER A 390 -51.50 25.32 -19.92
C SER A 390 -51.71 24.14 -20.89
N PHE A 391 -52.98 23.79 -21.13
CA PHE A 391 -53.43 22.66 -21.95
C PHE A 391 -54.52 23.06 -22.94
#